data_AF-A0A3A8NQQ5-F1
#
_entry.id   AF-A0A3A8NQQ5-F1
#
_cell.length_a   1.000
_cell.length_b   1.000
_cell.length_c   1.000
_cell.angle_alpha   90.00
_cell.angle_beta   90.00
_cell.angle_gamma   90.00
#
_symmetry.space_group_name_H-M   'P 1'
#
loop_
_entity.id
_entity.type
_entity.pdbx_description
1 polymer ?
#
loop_
_entity_poly.entity_id
_entity_poly.type
_entity_poly.pdbx_seq_one_letter_code
_entity_poly.pdbx_strand_id
1 'polypeptide(L)'
;MLCFTGALLLSLACGPQPQGEGGELVPAEELGESTAALTAPTLLEAVPGNGQVTLQWSAGPAGTQGYQVRFRVADGSWVYRSAGTATTYPVTGLTNGTRYEFHVRIKGSTAETTSTYSNGLYATPTADECSGNAVRHITVTGAGTKDGLTAQSAGTLANLNAFIQAVGPGGQVCIHGGIYGTGTSVSQGGALGAPVTIKGVAGRPVFQSTFEASTRAKTGPVAFQVRASNLVFQNLEFRHVGTCFAFKSASPVSHVTLRQFRAENVATCVDVERSTTAAFTDLTIRDAMILQFTRGGIFLASHTNNSLVEDVYIDMQPELIGGQGSDYPVGIALYDTTNNVTLRRATVMNVIGMQTGYTQGDGIDGESSASDVLLEDSYFRGSEDGCVDTKVRNMLIRNTVAAECKRNFRLWQSVTPGPRVENVTSYQPRDGHFFMRSGATTAKNIGVYSSNAAKLVAYDCDTACTFNVEGIRGTLLDGSRLNATGTVTGNTLVYGQAVTIPAVPNPTTFTP
;
A
#
# COMPACT_ATOMS: atom_id res chain seq x y z
N MET A 1 -70.61 3.50 8.48
CA MET A 1 -71.12 3.45 7.09
C MET A 1 -70.24 2.46 6.30
N LEU A 2 -70.71 1.91 5.18
CA LEU A 2 -70.07 0.82 4.42
C LEU A 2 -68.73 1.27 3.76
N CYS A 3 -67.81 0.40 3.27
CA CYS A 3 -67.88 -1.06 3.00
C CYS A 3 -66.53 -1.82 3.04
N PHE A 4 -66.66 -3.14 2.86
CA PHE A 4 -65.71 -4.25 2.58
C PHE A 4 -64.70 -4.02 1.42
N THR A 5 -63.66 -4.84 1.15
CA THR A 5 -63.46 -6.34 1.20
C THR A 5 -62.12 -6.75 1.88
N GLY A 6 -61.74 -8.01 2.18
CA GLY A 6 -62.16 -9.39 1.79
C GLY A 6 -61.12 -10.02 0.82
N ALA A 7 -60.61 -11.27 0.90
CA ALA A 7 -60.87 -12.53 1.67
C ALA A 7 -59.51 -13.25 2.02
N LEU A 8 -59.32 -14.36 2.78
CA LEU A 8 -59.98 -15.68 2.97
C LEU A 8 -59.90 -16.61 1.72
N LEU A 9 -59.52 -17.91 1.71
CA LEU A 9 -59.21 -19.02 2.67
C LEU A 9 -57.76 -19.58 2.43
N LEU A 10 -57.06 -20.45 3.20
CA LEU A 10 -57.26 -21.40 4.34
C LEU A 10 -57.26 -22.92 3.99
N SER A 11 -56.30 -23.72 4.52
CA SER A 11 -56.37 -25.20 4.66
C SER A 11 -55.38 -25.81 5.70
N LEU A 12 -55.73 -26.98 6.28
CA LEU A 12 -54.91 -27.82 7.17
C LEU A 12 -54.92 -29.30 6.68
N ALA A 13 -53.99 -30.12 7.18
CA ALA A 13 -54.06 -31.60 7.16
C ALA A 13 -53.63 -32.17 8.53
N CYS A 14 -53.97 -33.43 8.86
CA CYS A 14 -54.08 -33.89 10.26
C CYS A 14 -53.56 -35.33 10.54
N GLY A 15 -52.92 -35.49 11.71
CA GLY A 15 -52.93 -36.71 12.54
C GLY A 15 -51.83 -37.77 12.27
N PRO A 16 -51.70 -38.81 13.14
CA PRO A 16 -52.48 -39.10 14.36
C PRO A 16 -51.65 -39.22 15.67
N GLN A 17 -52.33 -39.55 16.78
CA GLN A 17 -51.79 -39.93 18.11
C GLN A 17 -52.30 -41.35 18.47
N PRO A 18 -51.63 -42.14 19.34
CA PRO A 18 -52.16 -42.30 20.71
C PRO A 18 -51.19 -42.70 21.86
N GLN A 19 -51.55 -42.23 23.08
CA GLN A 19 -51.53 -42.93 24.39
C GLN A 19 -50.24 -43.42 25.08
N GLY A 20 -50.20 -43.21 26.41
CA GLY A 20 -49.31 -43.84 27.38
C GLY A 20 -49.23 -43.06 28.71
N GLU A 21 -49.89 -43.52 29.77
CA GLU A 21 -49.80 -42.93 31.12
C GLU A 21 -48.70 -43.60 31.97
N GLY A 22 -48.11 -42.83 32.89
CA GLY A 22 -47.13 -43.30 33.87
C GLY A 22 -46.27 -42.14 34.35
N GLY A 23 -46.51 -41.65 35.58
CA GLY A 23 -45.88 -40.43 36.08
C GLY A 23 -45.06 -40.64 37.35
N GLU A 24 -44.02 -39.83 37.51
CA GLU A 24 -43.35 -39.56 38.80
C GLU A 24 -42.83 -38.12 38.79
N LEU A 25 -42.85 -37.44 39.95
CA LEU A 25 -42.40 -36.06 40.08
C LEU A 25 -40.91 -36.02 40.45
N VAL A 26 -40.04 -36.04 39.44
CA VAL A 26 -38.63 -35.68 39.61
C VAL A 26 -38.48 -34.16 39.82
N PRO A 27 -37.60 -33.71 40.73
CA PRO A 27 -37.35 -32.28 40.95
C PRO A 27 -36.65 -31.66 39.75
N ALA A 28 -36.74 -30.33 39.62
CA ALA A 28 -36.17 -29.59 38.49
C ALA A 28 -34.64 -29.80 38.40
N GLU A 29 -34.19 -30.40 37.30
CA GLU A 29 -32.77 -30.46 36.96
C GLU A 29 -32.23 -29.05 36.67
N GLU A 30 -31.11 -28.75 37.34
CA GLU A 30 -29.97 -27.99 36.84
C GLU A 30 -30.24 -27.03 35.65
N LEU A 31 -30.54 -25.76 35.98
CA LEU A 31 -30.37 -24.65 35.02
C LEU A 31 -28.87 -24.47 34.74
N GLY A 32 -28.33 -25.28 33.83
CA GLY A 32 -26.96 -25.14 33.36
C GLY A 32 -26.74 -23.75 32.78
N GLU A 33 -25.84 -22.98 33.39
CA GLU A 33 -25.46 -21.66 32.87
C GLU A 33 -24.82 -21.82 31.49
N SER A 34 -25.58 -21.51 30.44
CA SER A 34 -25.05 -21.35 29.10
C SER A 34 -24.14 -20.14 29.07
N THR A 35 -22.86 -20.37 29.37
CA THR A 35 -21.81 -19.35 29.41
C THR A 35 -21.58 -18.79 28.01
N ALA A 36 -22.31 -17.71 27.68
CA ALA A 36 -22.22 -17.04 26.40
C ALA A 36 -20.76 -16.64 26.11
N ALA A 37 -20.15 -17.31 25.14
CA ALA A 37 -18.75 -17.13 24.82
C ALA A 37 -18.47 -15.66 24.44
N LEU A 38 -17.57 -15.01 25.17
CA LEU A 38 -17.25 -13.60 24.97
C LEU A 38 -16.58 -13.40 23.61
N THR A 39 -17.30 -12.78 22.66
CA THR A 39 -16.76 -12.38 21.36
C THR A 39 -15.60 -11.40 21.54
N ALA A 40 -14.47 -11.63 20.86
CA ALA A 40 -13.32 -10.74 20.93
C ALA A 40 -13.66 -9.32 20.41
N PRO A 41 -13.06 -8.26 20.98
CA PRO A 41 -13.16 -6.92 20.42
C PRO A 41 -12.32 -6.82 19.14
N THR A 42 -12.77 -6.03 18.16
CA THR A 42 -11.95 -5.63 17.03
C THR A 42 -11.00 -4.52 17.49
N LEU A 43 -9.69 -4.73 17.32
CA LEU A 43 -8.69 -3.68 17.52
C LEU A 43 -8.69 -2.80 16.27
N LEU A 44 -9.19 -1.57 16.42
CA LEU A 44 -9.48 -0.64 15.33
C LEU A 44 -8.23 0.17 14.95
N GLU A 45 -7.51 0.68 15.95
CA GLU A 45 -6.35 1.54 15.75
C GLU A 45 -5.20 1.22 16.73
N ALA A 46 -3.98 1.49 16.28
CA ALA A 46 -2.75 1.46 17.06
C ALA A 46 -1.89 2.68 16.69
N VAL A 47 -2.14 3.81 17.33
CA VAL A 47 -1.53 5.11 16.99
C VAL A 47 -0.22 5.30 17.76
N PRO A 48 0.95 5.39 17.11
CA PRO A 48 2.23 5.57 17.79
C PRO A 48 2.41 6.98 18.36
N GLY A 49 3.22 7.07 19.42
CA GLY A 49 3.71 8.31 20.01
C GLY A 49 5.02 8.09 20.75
N ASN A 50 5.53 9.11 21.44
CA ASN A 50 6.81 9.02 22.13
C ASN A 50 6.80 7.99 23.27
N GLY A 51 7.55 6.90 23.10
CA GLY A 51 7.64 5.81 24.06
C GLY A 51 6.33 5.05 24.30
N GLN A 52 5.33 5.21 23.41
CA GLN A 52 4.00 4.62 23.58
C GLN A 52 3.27 4.31 22.28
N VAL A 53 2.21 3.50 22.38
CA VAL A 53 1.17 3.33 21.35
C VAL A 53 -0.20 3.44 22.00
N THR A 54 -1.04 4.34 21.51
CA THR A 54 -2.45 4.45 21.91
C THR A 54 -3.28 3.49 21.08
N LEU A 55 -3.88 2.50 21.74
CA LEU A 55 -4.79 1.55 21.11
C LEU A 55 -6.24 2.04 21.22
N GLN A 56 -7.08 1.68 20.25
CA GLN A 56 -8.55 1.86 20.31
C GLN A 56 -9.27 0.64 19.72
N TRP A 57 -10.35 0.17 20.36
CA TRP A 57 -11.07 -1.04 19.97
C TRP A 57 -12.59 -0.93 20.12
N SER A 58 -13.33 -1.86 19.51
CA SER A 58 -14.79 -1.95 19.65
C SER A 58 -15.20 -2.37 21.07
N ALA A 59 -16.27 -1.79 21.61
CA ALA A 59 -16.83 -2.22 22.88
C ALA A 59 -17.26 -3.71 22.86
N GLY A 60 -17.02 -4.42 23.96
CA GLY A 60 -17.59 -5.75 24.21
C GLY A 60 -19.07 -5.69 24.58
N PRO A 61 -19.74 -6.86 24.72
CA PRO A 61 -21.12 -6.93 25.17
C PRO A 61 -21.30 -6.41 26.60
N ALA A 62 -22.55 -6.10 26.97
CA ALA A 62 -22.93 -5.74 28.34
C ALA A 62 -22.47 -6.83 29.32
N GLY A 63 -21.93 -6.42 30.48
CA GLY A 63 -21.23 -7.31 31.42
C GLY A 63 -19.73 -7.46 31.19
N THR A 64 -19.15 -6.74 30.22
CA THR A 64 -17.69 -6.60 30.07
C THR A 64 -17.10 -5.85 31.26
N GLN A 65 -16.40 -6.56 32.15
CA GLN A 65 -15.77 -5.97 33.35
C GLN A 65 -14.43 -5.27 33.04
N GLY A 66 -13.85 -5.52 31.86
CA GLY A 66 -12.74 -4.75 31.35
C GLY A 66 -11.98 -5.46 30.23
N TYR A 67 -10.80 -4.96 29.91
CA TYR A 67 -9.95 -5.47 28.83
C TYR A 67 -8.52 -5.75 29.29
N GLN A 68 -7.88 -6.72 28.62
CA GLN A 68 -6.46 -7.01 28.73
C GLN A 68 -5.78 -6.77 27.38
N VAL A 69 -4.73 -5.95 27.38
CA VAL A 69 -3.83 -5.75 26.25
C VAL A 69 -2.66 -6.74 26.37
N ARG A 70 -2.21 -7.30 25.24
CA ARG A 70 -0.88 -7.91 25.12
C ARG A 70 -0.09 -7.25 23.99
N PHE A 71 1.22 -7.15 24.14
CA PHE A 71 2.12 -6.65 23.10
C PHE A 71 3.49 -7.35 23.12
N ARG A 72 4.21 -7.37 21.99
CA ARG A 72 5.57 -7.91 21.87
C ARG A 72 6.35 -7.27 20.72
N VAL A 73 7.67 -7.45 20.70
CA VAL A 73 8.51 -7.19 19.52
C VAL A 73 8.72 -8.51 18.79
N ALA A 74 8.24 -8.65 17.56
CA ALA A 74 8.42 -9.84 16.68
C ALA A 74 8.37 -11.19 17.44
N ASP A 75 9.44 -12.00 17.38
CA ASP A 75 9.56 -13.32 18.03
C ASP A 75 9.77 -13.28 19.55
N GLY A 76 9.74 -12.09 20.16
CA GLY A 76 9.86 -11.90 21.60
C GLY A 76 8.62 -12.31 22.40
N SER A 77 8.79 -12.41 23.72
CA SER A 77 7.72 -12.78 24.66
C SER A 77 6.60 -11.74 24.76
N TRP A 78 5.37 -12.20 24.95
CA TRP A 78 4.22 -11.35 25.21
C TRP A 78 4.30 -10.65 26.57
N VAL A 79 4.18 -9.33 26.55
CA VAL A 79 4.00 -8.46 27.72
C VAL A 79 2.52 -8.12 27.85
N TYR A 80 1.98 -8.16 29.07
CA TYR A 80 0.55 -7.96 29.34
C TYR A 80 0.28 -6.68 30.14
N ARG A 81 -0.89 -6.07 29.91
CA ARG A 81 -1.42 -4.91 30.66
C ARG A 81 -2.92 -5.04 30.89
N SER A 82 -3.41 -4.50 32.00
CA SER A 82 -4.85 -4.35 32.25
C SER A 82 -5.28 -2.94 31.83
N ALA A 83 -6.33 -2.81 31.03
CA ALA A 83 -6.82 -1.53 30.50
C ALA A 83 -8.06 -0.98 31.22
N GLY A 84 -8.60 -1.72 32.20
CA GLY A 84 -9.88 -1.38 32.84
C GLY A 84 -11.04 -1.50 31.85
N THR A 85 -12.09 -0.70 32.03
CA THR A 85 -13.31 -0.69 31.21
C THR A 85 -13.27 0.22 29.99
N ALA A 86 -12.20 1.00 29.80
CA ALA A 86 -12.06 1.89 28.65
C ALA A 86 -11.84 1.11 27.34
N THR A 87 -12.35 1.64 26.22
CA THR A 87 -12.12 1.14 24.85
C THR A 87 -10.89 1.75 24.16
N THR A 88 -10.07 2.48 24.91
CA THR A 88 -8.78 3.00 24.48
C THR A 88 -7.76 2.88 25.62
N TYR A 89 -6.48 2.65 25.27
CA TYR A 89 -5.41 2.51 26.25
C TYR A 89 -4.04 2.89 25.67
N PRO A 90 -3.28 3.81 26.32
CA PRO A 90 -1.89 4.09 25.96
C PRO A 90 -0.97 3.01 26.56
N VAL A 91 -0.41 2.16 25.70
CA VAL A 91 0.67 1.24 26.07
C VAL A 91 1.97 2.03 26.14
N THR A 92 2.40 2.38 27.35
CA THR A 92 3.60 3.18 27.61
C THR A 92 4.83 2.34 27.99
N GLY A 93 6.02 2.95 27.91
CA GLY A 93 7.29 2.32 28.23
C GLY A 93 7.86 1.47 27.09
N LEU A 94 7.51 1.82 25.85
CA LEU A 94 7.97 1.17 24.62
C LEU A 94 9.22 1.87 24.08
N THR A 95 10.05 1.15 23.32
CA THR A 95 11.26 1.69 22.70
C THR A 95 10.91 2.33 21.35
N ASN A 96 11.25 3.61 21.18
CA ASN A 96 11.08 4.31 19.90
C ASN A 96 11.89 3.64 18.77
N GLY A 97 11.32 3.59 17.57
CA GLY A 97 11.93 2.93 16.41
C GLY A 97 11.83 1.39 16.41
N THR A 98 11.29 0.78 17.47
CA THR A 98 11.06 -0.67 17.56
C THR A 98 9.62 -1.01 17.19
N ARG A 99 9.38 -1.93 16.24
CA ARG A 99 8.03 -2.34 15.84
C ARG A 99 7.43 -3.32 16.87
N TYR A 100 6.23 -3.03 17.35
CA TYR A 100 5.48 -3.89 18.27
C TYR A 100 4.20 -4.43 17.61
N GLU A 101 3.84 -5.67 17.93
CA GLU A 101 2.53 -6.28 17.66
C GLU A 101 1.62 -6.11 18.89
N PHE A 102 0.34 -5.79 18.69
CA PHE A 102 -0.65 -5.54 19.74
C PHE A 102 -1.93 -6.36 19.54
N HIS A 103 -2.50 -6.87 20.63
CA HIS A 103 -3.87 -7.40 20.66
C HIS A 103 -4.59 -7.01 21.96
N VAL A 104 -5.93 -7.07 21.92
CA VAL A 104 -6.82 -6.84 23.05
C VAL A 104 -7.76 -8.03 23.23
N ARG A 105 -8.13 -8.36 24.47
CA ARG A 105 -9.24 -9.27 24.79
C ARG A 105 -10.07 -8.73 25.94
N ILE A 106 -11.31 -9.19 26.05
CA ILE A 106 -12.21 -8.92 27.18
C ILE A 106 -11.82 -9.77 28.40
N LYS A 107 -12.04 -9.22 29.59
CA LYS A 107 -12.21 -9.94 30.86
C LYS A 107 -13.69 -9.90 31.27
N GLY A 108 -14.25 -11.06 31.58
CA GLY A 108 -15.64 -11.23 31.99
C GLY A 108 -15.88 -11.02 33.49
N SER A 109 -16.98 -11.57 33.99
CA SER A 109 -17.45 -11.46 35.38
C SER A 109 -16.52 -12.13 36.40
N THR A 110 -15.77 -13.16 36.01
CA THR A 110 -14.78 -13.85 36.85
C THR A 110 -13.36 -13.62 36.34
N ALA A 111 -12.36 -13.80 37.21
CA ALA A 111 -10.95 -13.60 36.88
C ALA A 111 -10.43 -14.49 35.73
N GLU A 112 -11.10 -15.61 35.46
CA GLU A 112 -10.72 -16.62 34.47
C GLU A 112 -11.50 -16.51 33.15
N THR A 113 -12.70 -15.92 33.17
CA THR A 113 -13.48 -15.67 31.95
C THR A 113 -12.83 -14.60 31.07
N THR A 114 -12.46 -14.95 29.84
CA THR A 114 -11.90 -14.02 28.85
C THR A 114 -12.34 -14.37 27.43
N SER A 115 -12.39 -13.37 26.54
CA SER A 115 -12.54 -13.63 25.10
C SER A 115 -11.26 -14.19 24.49
N THR A 116 -11.35 -14.67 23.25
CA THR A 116 -10.18 -14.73 22.36
C THR A 116 -9.58 -13.33 22.15
N TYR A 117 -8.35 -13.27 21.63
CA TYR A 117 -7.72 -12.00 21.28
C TYR A 117 -8.26 -11.45 19.95
N SER A 118 -8.24 -10.12 19.85
CA SER A 118 -8.49 -9.35 18.63
C SER A 118 -7.59 -9.76 17.46
N ASN A 119 -7.90 -9.23 16.28
CA ASN A 119 -6.91 -9.02 15.23
C ASN A 119 -5.65 -8.35 15.79
N GLY A 120 -4.49 -8.73 15.27
CA GLY A 120 -3.23 -8.05 15.58
C GLY A 120 -3.10 -6.76 14.77
N LEU A 121 -2.70 -5.67 15.41
CA LEU A 121 -2.18 -4.48 14.73
C LEU A 121 -0.70 -4.29 15.08
N TYR A 122 0.04 -3.66 14.18
CA TYR A 122 1.44 -3.31 14.38
C TYR A 122 1.60 -1.80 14.49
N ALA A 123 2.45 -1.35 15.41
CA ALA A 123 2.86 0.05 15.49
C ALA A 123 4.29 0.16 16.02
N THR A 124 5.01 1.14 15.49
CA THR A 124 6.36 1.52 15.91
C THR A 124 6.25 2.85 16.66
N PRO A 125 6.43 2.92 17.99
CA PRO A 125 6.53 4.19 18.71
C PRO A 125 7.62 5.03 18.06
N THR A 126 7.41 6.34 17.94
CA THR A 126 8.41 7.25 17.41
C THR A 126 8.67 8.38 18.37
N ALA A 127 9.93 8.85 18.42
CA ALA A 127 10.32 10.04 19.16
C ALA A 127 9.81 11.34 18.49
N ASP A 128 8.67 11.29 17.78
CA ASP A 128 8.08 12.43 17.08
C ASP A 128 7.33 13.37 18.01
N GLU A 129 7.99 13.74 19.10
CA GLU A 129 7.70 15.02 19.73
C GLU A 129 8.12 16.16 18.80
N CYS A 130 7.55 17.32 19.09
CA CYS A 130 7.91 18.59 18.49
C CYS A 130 8.42 19.48 19.60
N SER A 131 9.65 19.21 20.00
CA SER A 131 10.34 19.81 21.14
C SER A 131 11.74 20.29 20.72
N GLY A 132 12.24 21.32 21.39
CA GLY A 132 13.47 22.04 21.00
C GLY A 132 13.20 23.37 20.26
N ASN A 133 14.26 24.17 20.11
CA ASN A 133 14.14 25.59 19.77
C ASN A 133 13.86 25.87 18.28
N ALA A 134 14.21 24.95 17.39
CA ALA A 134 14.02 25.04 15.94
C ALA A 134 12.72 24.35 15.48
N VAL A 135 11.62 24.54 16.23
CA VAL A 135 10.32 23.93 15.98
C VAL A 135 9.26 24.99 15.73
N ARG A 136 8.30 24.70 14.84
CA ARG A 136 7.02 25.43 14.74
C ARG A 136 5.83 24.48 14.64
N HIS A 137 4.71 24.85 15.24
CA HIS A 137 3.48 24.05 15.27
C HIS A 137 2.38 24.66 14.38
N ILE A 138 1.63 23.79 13.72
CA ILE A 138 0.44 24.09 12.92
C ILE A 138 -0.74 23.25 13.42
N THR A 139 -1.90 23.88 13.61
CA THR A 139 -3.20 23.21 13.79
C THR A 139 -4.14 23.65 12.67
N VAL A 140 -5.29 22.98 12.51
CA VAL A 140 -6.29 23.30 11.46
C VAL A 140 -6.71 24.77 11.49
N THR A 141 -6.96 25.33 12.68
CA THR A 141 -7.43 26.72 12.89
C THR A 141 -6.34 27.67 13.39
N GLY A 142 -5.20 27.15 13.86
CA GLY A 142 -4.21 27.89 14.66
C GLY A 142 -4.71 28.19 16.08
N ALA A 143 -3.80 28.64 16.94
CA ALA A 143 -4.05 28.96 18.34
C ALA A 143 -3.24 30.19 18.79
N GLY A 144 -3.74 30.91 19.80
CA GLY A 144 -3.02 32.02 20.44
C GLY A 144 -2.50 33.08 19.47
N THR A 145 -1.22 33.43 19.63
CA THR A 145 -0.46 34.41 18.82
C THR A 145 -0.16 33.96 17.39
N LYS A 146 -0.35 32.68 17.05
CA LYS A 146 -0.02 32.07 15.74
C LYS A 146 1.46 32.22 15.31
N ASP A 147 2.37 32.45 16.26
CA ASP A 147 3.83 32.45 16.04
C ASP A 147 4.43 31.05 15.83
N GLY A 148 3.66 30.01 16.17
CA GLY A 148 4.01 28.60 16.06
C GLY A 148 4.98 28.07 17.12
N LEU A 149 5.44 28.86 18.10
CA LEU A 149 6.44 28.44 19.09
C LEU A 149 5.97 27.30 20.01
N THR A 150 4.66 27.13 20.18
CA THR A 150 4.02 26.07 20.98
C THR A 150 2.76 25.56 20.29
N ALA A 151 2.18 24.46 20.77
CA ALA A 151 0.84 24.03 20.33
C ALA A 151 -0.25 25.08 20.66
N GLN A 152 -0.08 25.80 21.77
CA GLN A 152 -0.98 26.87 22.24
C GLN A 152 -0.84 28.17 21.44
N SER A 153 0.26 28.35 20.71
CA SER A 153 0.51 29.46 19.78
C SER A 153 0.60 29.02 18.31
N ALA A 154 0.05 27.84 17.97
CA ALA A 154 0.18 27.23 16.66
C ALA A 154 -0.33 28.11 15.50
N GLY A 155 0.35 28.07 14.36
CA GLY A 155 -0.14 28.67 13.12
C GLY A 155 -1.15 27.76 12.39
N THR A 156 -1.48 28.15 11.16
CA THR A 156 -2.24 27.37 10.17
C THR A 156 -1.32 26.94 9.03
N LEU A 157 -1.81 26.14 8.07
CA LEU A 157 -1.05 25.85 6.84
C LEU A 157 -0.64 27.09 6.04
N ALA A 158 -1.38 28.20 6.14
CA ALA A 158 -0.99 29.47 5.51
C ALA A 158 0.34 30.02 6.07
N ASN A 159 0.74 29.61 7.28
CA ASN A 159 2.01 29.99 7.90
C ASN A 159 3.18 29.09 7.48
N LEU A 160 2.95 27.97 6.76
CA LEU A 160 3.95 26.91 6.54
C LEU A 160 5.29 27.43 5.98
N ASN A 161 5.28 28.22 4.90
CA ASN A 161 6.53 28.73 4.32
C ASN A 161 7.28 29.70 5.25
N ALA A 162 6.54 30.57 5.97
CA ALA A 162 7.14 31.46 6.96
C ALA A 162 7.71 30.68 8.15
N PHE A 163 7.08 29.58 8.54
CA PHE A 163 7.57 28.68 9.59
C PHE A 163 8.80 27.88 9.15
N ILE A 164 8.84 27.36 7.92
CA ILE A 164 10.03 26.72 7.34
C ILE A 164 11.22 27.70 7.36
N GLN A 165 11.00 28.95 6.96
CA GLN A 165 12.01 29.99 7.03
C GLN A 165 12.43 30.33 8.47
N ALA A 166 11.48 30.37 9.42
CA ALA A 166 11.71 30.73 10.82
C ALA A 166 12.35 29.61 11.68
N VAL A 167 12.29 28.34 11.26
CA VAL A 167 13.04 27.24 11.91
C VAL A 167 14.44 27.07 11.31
N GLY A 168 14.64 27.44 10.04
CA GLY A 168 15.91 27.34 9.34
C GLY A 168 16.34 25.88 9.04
N PRO A 169 17.51 25.69 8.40
CA PRO A 169 18.03 24.37 8.06
C PRO A 169 18.11 23.40 9.26
N GLY A 170 17.62 22.17 9.07
CA GLY A 170 17.51 21.15 10.12
C GLY A 170 16.33 21.33 11.08
N GLY A 171 15.58 22.43 10.97
CA GLY A 171 14.39 22.70 11.78
C GLY A 171 13.17 21.85 11.41
N GLN A 172 12.13 21.93 12.24
CA GLN A 172 10.91 21.11 12.09
C GLN A 172 9.63 21.96 12.10
N VAL A 173 8.73 21.73 11.13
CA VAL A 173 7.36 22.25 11.16
C VAL A 173 6.40 21.08 11.39
N CYS A 174 5.65 21.18 12.47
CA CYS A 174 4.86 20.11 13.04
C CYS A 174 3.37 20.36 12.88
N ILE A 175 2.72 19.52 12.10
CA ILE A 175 1.30 19.61 11.76
C ILE A 175 0.56 18.64 12.68
N HIS A 176 -0.21 19.16 13.64
CA HIS A 176 -0.99 18.34 14.58
C HIS A 176 -2.16 17.66 13.88
N GLY A 177 -2.67 16.56 14.46
CA GLY A 177 -3.81 15.81 13.95
C GLY A 177 -5.06 16.66 13.69
N GLY A 178 -5.84 16.25 12.70
CA GLY A 178 -7.01 16.98 12.19
C GLY A 178 -7.12 16.88 10.67
N ILE A 179 -8.25 17.36 10.14
CA ILE A 179 -8.52 17.39 8.70
C ILE A 179 -8.14 18.76 8.14
N TYR A 180 -7.32 18.77 7.09
CA TYR A 180 -6.79 19.95 6.42
C TYR A 180 -7.19 19.98 4.94
N GLY A 181 -7.40 21.17 4.40
CA GLY A 181 -7.65 21.36 2.98
C GLY A 181 -6.41 21.19 2.10
N THR A 182 -6.66 20.90 0.82
CA THR A 182 -5.64 20.85 -0.24
C THR A 182 -5.21 22.23 -0.75
N GLY A 183 -4.10 22.31 -1.49
CA GLY A 183 -3.64 23.52 -2.20
C GLY A 183 -2.36 24.14 -1.65
N THR A 184 -1.64 23.46 -0.76
CA THR A 184 -0.48 24.03 -0.05
C THR A 184 0.75 24.06 -0.96
N SER A 185 1.20 25.25 -1.34
CA SER A 185 2.45 25.45 -2.07
C SER A 185 3.63 25.54 -1.09
N VAL A 186 4.66 24.70 -1.28
CA VAL A 186 5.86 24.67 -0.43
C VAL A 186 7.04 25.21 -1.23
N SER A 187 7.39 26.47 -0.97
CA SER A 187 8.37 27.28 -1.71
C SER A 187 9.56 27.72 -0.85
N GLN A 188 9.69 27.17 0.36
CA GLN A 188 10.85 27.31 1.25
C GLN A 188 11.35 25.92 1.63
N GLY A 189 12.62 25.80 2.03
CA GLY A 189 13.25 24.54 2.42
C GLY A 189 14.52 24.73 3.23
N GLY A 190 15.21 23.64 3.57
CA GLY A 190 16.46 23.66 4.33
C GLY A 190 17.71 23.85 3.46
N ALA A 191 18.85 23.43 4.00
CA ALA A 191 20.13 23.37 3.30
C ALA A 191 20.54 21.91 3.02
N LEU A 192 21.53 21.71 2.14
CA LEU A 192 22.10 20.39 1.87
C LEU A 192 22.63 19.77 3.17
N GLY A 193 22.24 18.54 3.48
CA GLY A 193 22.56 17.85 4.74
C GLY A 193 21.77 18.34 5.97
N ALA A 194 21.00 19.43 5.85
CA ALA A 194 20.16 20.00 6.90
C ALA A 194 18.76 20.38 6.35
N PRO A 195 17.97 19.40 5.88
CA PRO A 195 16.63 19.65 5.35
C PRO A 195 15.65 20.09 6.45
N VAL A 196 14.61 20.84 6.07
CA VAL A 196 13.50 21.13 7.00
C VAL A 196 12.50 19.99 6.98
N THR A 197 12.11 19.53 8.18
CA THR A 197 11.17 18.40 8.34
C THR A 197 9.76 18.91 8.60
N ILE A 198 8.86 18.71 7.62
CA ILE A 198 7.42 18.95 7.71
C ILE A 198 6.76 17.63 8.14
N LYS A 199 6.46 17.48 9.43
CA LYS A 199 5.96 16.20 9.98
C LYS A 199 4.59 16.30 10.64
N GLY A 200 3.81 15.23 10.50
CA GLY A 200 2.57 15.05 11.24
C GLY A 200 2.78 14.50 12.65
N VAL A 201 2.04 15.03 13.62
CA VAL A 201 2.08 14.60 15.03
C VAL A 201 0.69 14.56 15.65
N ALA A 202 0.55 13.93 16.83
CA ALA A 202 -0.68 13.93 17.63
C ALA A 202 -1.94 13.52 16.83
N GLY A 203 -1.94 12.30 16.27
CA GLY A 203 -3.08 11.76 15.51
C GLY A 203 -3.10 12.16 14.03
N ARG A 204 -1.96 11.96 13.34
CA ARG A 204 -1.69 12.09 11.88
C ARG A 204 -2.61 13.07 11.11
N PRO A 205 -2.11 14.23 10.64
CA PRO A 205 -2.89 15.17 9.85
C PRO A 205 -3.36 14.55 8.52
N VAL A 206 -4.66 14.71 8.24
CA VAL A 206 -5.33 14.19 7.04
C VAL A 206 -5.56 15.34 6.07
N PHE A 207 -4.93 15.30 4.91
CA PHE A 207 -5.14 16.24 3.81
C PHE A 207 -6.27 15.71 2.93
N GLN A 208 -7.40 16.41 2.92
CA GLN A 208 -8.63 15.95 2.32
C GLN A 208 -9.22 16.94 1.32
N SER A 209 -9.87 16.41 0.28
CA SER A 209 -10.63 17.18 -0.69
C SER A 209 -11.91 16.42 -1.07
N THR A 210 -12.46 16.70 -2.26
CA THR A 210 -13.69 16.08 -2.80
C THR A 210 -13.41 15.28 -4.09
N PHE A 211 -12.24 14.68 -4.22
CA PHE A 211 -11.92 13.83 -5.37
C PHE A 211 -12.45 12.41 -5.16
N GLU A 212 -12.93 11.78 -6.23
CA GLU A 212 -13.46 10.41 -6.21
C GLU A 212 -12.87 9.57 -7.35
N ALA A 213 -12.02 8.59 -7.01
CA ALA A 213 -11.37 7.68 -7.94
C ALA A 213 -12.37 6.87 -8.78
N SER A 214 -13.56 6.62 -8.24
CA SER A 214 -14.70 5.99 -8.94
C SER A 214 -15.21 6.77 -10.15
N THR A 215 -14.94 8.09 -10.23
CA THR A 215 -15.22 8.91 -11.42
C THR A 215 -14.19 8.71 -12.54
N ARG A 216 -13.08 8.00 -12.26
CA ARG A 216 -11.94 7.74 -13.15
C ARG A 216 -11.22 8.99 -13.64
N ALA A 217 -11.40 10.11 -12.93
CA ALA A 217 -10.76 11.39 -13.22
C ALA A 217 -9.23 11.30 -13.06
N LYS A 218 -8.51 11.74 -14.09
CA LYS A 218 -7.03 11.60 -14.18
C LYS A 218 -6.26 12.59 -13.30
N THR A 219 -6.94 13.64 -12.82
CA THR A 219 -6.38 14.77 -12.07
C THR A 219 -7.44 15.31 -11.10
N GLY A 220 -7.02 16.14 -10.15
CA GLY A 220 -7.92 16.78 -9.19
C GLY A 220 -7.17 17.73 -8.24
N PRO A 221 -7.76 18.08 -7.08
CA PRO A 221 -7.12 18.94 -6.09
C PRO A 221 -5.79 18.38 -5.58
N VAL A 222 -4.74 19.22 -5.59
CA VAL A 222 -3.38 18.86 -5.17
C VAL A 222 -3.17 19.23 -3.71
N ALA A 223 -2.80 18.30 -2.84
CA ALA A 223 -2.54 18.58 -1.42
C ALA A 223 -1.28 19.45 -1.23
N PHE A 224 -0.12 18.98 -1.71
CA PHE A 224 1.13 19.74 -1.72
C PHE A 224 1.69 19.97 -3.13
N GLN A 225 2.05 21.22 -3.43
CA GLN A 225 2.90 21.56 -4.58
C GLN A 225 4.33 21.77 -4.08
N VAL A 226 5.25 20.86 -4.40
CA VAL A 226 6.64 20.93 -3.91
C VAL A 226 7.49 21.74 -4.88
N ARG A 227 8.04 22.87 -4.40
CA ARG A 227 8.76 23.87 -5.20
C ARG A 227 10.12 24.27 -4.62
N ALA A 228 10.60 23.57 -3.59
CA ALA A 228 11.85 23.87 -2.90
C ALA A 228 12.62 22.59 -2.56
N SER A 229 13.95 22.70 -2.54
CA SER A 229 14.88 21.62 -2.19
C SER A 229 15.02 21.43 -0.67
N ASN A 230 15.69 20.34 -0.27
CA ASN A 230 16.08 20.06 1.12
C ASN A 230 14.88 20.00 2.08
N LEU A 231 13.95 19.07 1.80
CA LEU A 231 12.72 18.88 2.55
C LEU A 231 12.51 17.42 2.96
N VAL A 232 11.94 17.20 4.13
CA VAL A 232 11.41 15.90 4.56
C VAL A 232 9.92 16.07 4.87
N PHE A 233 9.05 15.34 4.18
CA PHE A 233 7.64 15.18 4.53
C PHE A 233 7.47 13.84 5.27
N GLN A 234 6.83 13.83 6.44
CA GLN A 234 6.75 12.64 7.30
C GLN A 234 5.38 12.50 8.00
N ASN A 235 4.87 11.27 8.12
CA ASN A 235 3.68 10.94 8.92
C ASN A 235 2.44 11.75 8.53
N LEU A 236 2.09 11.74 7.24
CA LEU A 236 0.95 12.46 6.67
C LEU A 236 -0.09 11.48 6.10
N GLU A 237 -1.36 11.87 6.07
CA GLU A 237 -2.40 11.11 5.38
C GLU A 237 -3.07 11.93 4.28
N PHE A 238 -3.47 11.28 3.19
CA PHE A 238 -4.17 11.87 2.06
C PHE A 238 -5.44 11.08 1.78
N ARG A 239 -6.59 11.77 1.69
CA ARG A 239 -7.89 11.12 1.41
C ARG A 239 -8.69 11.95 0.40
N HIS A 240 -9.28 11.33 -0.62
CA HIS A 240 -10.11 12.04 -1.60
C HIS A 240 -9.39 13.26 -2.21
N VAL A 241 -8.13 13.08 -2.64
CA VAL A 241 -7.31 14.14 -3.28
C VAL A 241 -6.89 13.74 -4.70
N GLY A 242 -6.83 14.68 -5.64
CA GLY A 242 -6.28 14.38 -6.97
C GLY A 242 -4.80 13.98 -6.90
N THR A 243 -4.01 14.71 -6.10
CA THR A 243 -2.58 14.45 -5.94
C THR A 243 -2.10 14.72 -4.53
N CYS A 244 -1.26 13.85 -3.97
CA CYS A 244 -0.65 14.04 -2.65
C CYS A 244 0.49 15.08 -2.76
N PHE A 245 1.45 14.81 -3.65
CA PHE A 245 2.64 15.62 -3.88
C PHE A 245 2.86 15.85 -5.37
N ALA A 246 2.62 17.07 -5.86
CA ALA A 246 2.89 17.47 -7.23
C ALA A 246 4.21 18.24 -7.32
N PHE A 247 5.16 17.74 -8.10
CA PHE A 247 6.45 18.38 -8.37
C PHE A 247 6.37 19.23 -9.66
N LYS A 248 5.38 20.13 -9.73
CA LYS A 248 5.15 21.05 -10.86
C LYS A 248 5.98 22.32 -10.70
N SER A 249 7.28 22.26 -10.97
CA SER A 249 8.20 23.40 -10.80
C SER A 249 8.74 23.97 -12.11
N ALA A 250 8.95 25.29 -12.15
CA ALA A 250 9.65 25.99 -13.23
C ALA A 250 11.18 26.07 -13.00
N SER A 251 11.66 25.53 -11.87
CA SER A 251 13.07 25.48 -11.47
C SER A 251 13.38 24.11 -10.87
N PRO A 252 14.62 23.60 -10.99
CA PRO A 252 14.99 22.31 -10.41
C PRO A 252 14.69 22.22 -8.90
N VAL A 253 14.33 21.02 -8.44
CA VAL A 253 14.09 20.69 -7.03
C VAL A 253 14.92 19.46 -6.69
N SER A 254 15.52 19.44 -5.50
CA SER A 254 16.47 18.40 -5.11
C SER A 254 16.41 18.04 -3.63
N HIS A 255 16.90 16.84 -3.27
CA HIS A 255 17.03 16.39 -1.87
C HIS A 255 15.69 16.45 -1.10
N VAL A 256 14.66 15.81 -1.66
CA VAL A 256 13.32 15.73 -1.05
C VAL A 256 13.06 14.30 -0.62
N THR A 257 12.71 14.09 0.66
CA THR A 257 12.23 12.80 1.17
C THR A 257 10.74 12.89 1.47
N LEU A 258 9.96 11.99 0.88
CA LEU A 258 8.58 11.69 1.26
C LEU A 258 8.61 10.37 2.05
N ARG A 259 8.22 10.37 3.33
CA ARG A 259 8.21 9.15 4.14
C ARG A 259 6.97 8.96 5.01
N GLN A 260 6.67 7.70 5.33
CA GLN A 260 5.67 7.32 6.32
C GLN A 260 4.29 7.93 6.03
N PHE A 261 3.77 7.77 4.81
CA PHE A 261 2.48 8.36 4.42
C PHE A 261 1.49 7.32 3.92
N ARG A 262 0.20 7.57 4.19
CA ARG A 262 -0.92 6.83 3.59
C ARG A 262 -1.67 7.74 2.63
N ALA A 263 -2.06 7.21 1.48
CA ALA A 263 -2.96 7.85 0.54
C ALA A 263 -4.09 6.88 0.17
N GLU A 264 -5.30 7.40 0.06
CA GLU A 264 -6.50 6.63 -0.23
C GLU A 264 -7.48 7.47 -1.05
N ASN A 265 -8.06 6.87 -2.09
CA ASN A 265 -8.98 7.52 -3.04
C ASN A 265 -8.31 8.73 -3.73
N VAL A 266 -7.46 8.45 -4.74
CA VAL A 266 -6.61 9.45 -5.39
C VAL A 266 -6.52 9.31 -6.91
N ALA A 267 -6.09 10.37 -7.63
CA ALA A 267 -5.73 10.23 -9.04
C ALA A 267 -4.30 9.69 -9.17
N THR A 268 -3.29 10.52 -8.87
CA THR A 268 -1.87 10.15 -8.84
C THR A 268 -1.27 10.65 -7.53
N CYS A 269 -0.75 9.77 -6.65
CA CYS A 269 -0.31 10.27 -5.34
C CYS A 269 0.98 11.10 -5.42
N VAL A 270 2.06 10.56 -5.99
CA VAL A 270 3.29 11.32 -6.26
C VAL A 270 3.39 11.57 -7.76
N ASP A 271 3.35 12.83 -8.17
CA ASP A 271 3.37 13.23 -9.58
C ASP A 271 4.56 14.18 -9.87
N VAL A 272 5.61 13.62 -10.46
CA VAL A 272 6.66 14.42 -11.12
C VAL A 272 6.22 14.66 -12.55
N GLU A 273 5.50 15.76 -12.75
CA GLU A 273 4.96 16.16 -14.06
C GLU A 273 6.08 16.40 -15.09
N ARG A 274 5.84 15.98 -16.34
CA ARG A 274 6.74 16.16 -17.50
C ARG A 274 7.12 17.62 -17.75
N SER A 275 8.42 17.89 -17.92
CA SER A 275 9.03 19.21 -18.05
C SER A 275 10.36 19.12 -18.81
N THR A 276 10.58 20.09 -19.69
CA THR A 276 11.82 20.24 -20.47
C THR A 276 12.82 21.21 -19.83
N THR A 277 12.46 21.89 -18.74
CA THR A 277 13.26 22.97 -18.12
C THR A 277 13.59 22.76 -16.65
N ALA A 278 12.93 21.82 -15.97
CA ALA A 278 13.21 21.46 -14.58
C ALA A 278 13.68 20.00 -14.47
N ALA A 279 14.54 19.75 -13.48
CA ALA A 279 15.03 18.43 -13.10
C ALA A 279 14.73 18.16 -11.63
N PHE A 280 14.51 16.89 -11.28
CA PHE A 280 14.14 16.46 -9.92
C PHE A 280 15.15 15.43 -9.40
N THR A 281 16.11 15.89 -8.60
CA THR A 281 17.24 15.05 -8.17
C THR A 281 17.09 14.59 -6.72
N ASP A 282 17.64 13.42 -6.39
CA ASP A 282 17.72 12.94 -5.00
C ASP A 282 16.34 12.84 -4.31
N LEU A 283 15.30 12.51 -5.08
CA LEU A 283 13.95 12.27 -4.57
C LEU A 283 13.90 10.88 -3.93
N THR A 284 13.53 10.84 -2.66
CA THR A 284 13.30 9.58 -1.93
C THR A 284 11.84 9.44 -1.55
N ILE A 285 11.24 8.30 -1.84
CA ILE A 285 9.88 7.91 -1.46
C ILE A 285 10.00 6.62 -0.63
N ARG A 286 9.62 6.64 0.64
CA ARG A 286 9.68 5.45 1.51
C ARG A 286 8.54 5.28 2.50
N ASP A 287 8.36 4.07 3.01
CA ASP A 287 7.33 3.72 4.01
C ASP A 287 5.92 4.20 3.57
N ALA A 288 5.56 3.96 2.31
CA ALA A 288 4.42 4.61 1.66
C ALA A 288 3.31 3.62 1.28
N MET A 289 2.07 3.93 1.63
CA MET A 289 0.89 3.12 1.30
C MET A 289 -0.07 3.91 0.43
N ILE A 290 -0.29 3.51 -0.82
CA ILE A 290 -1.14 4.20 -1.79
C ILE A 290 -2.25 3.25 -2.23
N LEU A 291 -3.49 3.58 -1.86
CA LEU A 291 -4.69 2.79 -2.15
C LEU A 291 -5.67 3.54 -3.05
N GLN A 292 -6.50 2.80 -3.78
CA GLN A 292 -7.67 3.35 -4.49
C GLN A 292 -7.26 4.47 -5.47
N PHE A 293 -6.17 4.23 -6.21
CA PHE A 293 -5.66 5.19 -7.20
C PHE A 293 -6.24 4.91 -8.59
N THR A 294 -6.66 5.96 -9.32
CA THR A 294 -7.22 5.79 -10.68
C THR A 294 -6.27 6.20 -11.82
N ARG A 295 -5.14 6.86 -11.55
CA ARG A 295 -4.16 7.27 -12.57
C ARG A 295 -2.74 6.79 -12.27
N GLY A 296 -2.24 7.02 -11.06
CA GLY A 296 -0.88 6.66 -10.70
C GLY A 296 -0.69 6.34 -9.22
N GLY A 297 0.19 5.39 -8.92
CA GLY A 297 0.82 5.39 -7.60
C GLY A 297 1.87 6.50 -7.54
N ILE A 298 2.94 6.32 -8.32
CA ILE A 298 4.11 7.21 -8.39
C ILE A 298 4.47 7.43 -9.87
N PHE A 299 4.48 8.67 -10.34
CA PHE A 299 4.99 9.05 -11.66
C PHE A 299 6.33 9.78 -11.51
N LEU A 300 7.39 9.27 -12.15
CA LEU A 300 8.71 9.91 -12.25
C LEU A 300 8.97 10.31 -13.71
N ALA A 301 9.31 11.57 -13.97
CA ALA A 301 9.57 12.12 -15.30
C ALA A 301 10.66 13.20 -15.24
N SER A 302 10.77 14.09 -16.23
CA SER A 302 11.48 15.38 -16.06
C SER A 302 12.90 15.28 -15.52
N HIS A 303 13.75 14.49 -16.18
CA HIS A 303 15.15 14.28 -15.79
C HIS A 303 15.31 13.77 -14.34
N THR A 304 14.28 13.10 -13.76
CA THR A 304 14.36 12.56 -12.39
C THR A 304 15.60 11.68 -12.27
N ASN A 305 16.46 11.98 -11.29
CA ASN A 305 17.70 11.21 -11.12
C ASN A 305 18.17 11.03 -9.69
N ASN A 306 19.06 10.06 -9.51
CA ASN A 306 19.62 9.62 -8.22
C ASN A 306 18.53 9.35 -7.16
N SER A 307 17.42 8.77 -7.59
CA SER A 307 16.18 8.72 -6.83
C SER A 307 15.85 7.31 -6.34
N LEU A 308 15.18 7.22 -5.19
CA LEU A 308 14.91 5.97 -4.49
C LEU A 308 13.42 5.85 -4.18
N VAL A 309 12.81 4.74 -4.59
CA VAL A 309 11.50 4.30 -4.13
C VAL A 309 11.70 3.00 -3.35
N GLU A 310 11.39 2.99 -2.06
CA GLU A 310 11.51 1.80 -1.24
C GLU A 310 10.36 1.58 -0.28
N ASP A 311 10.09 0.33 0.13
CA ASP A 311 9.10 0.03 1.17
C ASP A 311 7.72 0.63 0.87
N VAL A 312 7.26 0.45 -0.38
CA VAL A 312 5.99 0.99 -0.87
C VAL A 312 4.97 -0.11 -1.13
N TYR A 313 3.72 0.11 -0.72
CA TYR A 313 2.58 -0.73 -1.04
C TYR A 313 1.58 0.09 -1.87
N ILE A 314 1.38 -0.29 -3.13
CA ILE A 314 0.57 0.43 -4.12
C ILE A 314 -0.50 -0.53 -4.65
N ASP A 315 -1.77 -0.29 -4.34
CA ASP A 315 -2.86 -1.19 -4.71
C ASP A 315 -4.06 -0.38 -5.22
N MET A 316 -4.52 -0.69 -6.42
CA MET A 316 -5.65 0.01 -7.01
C MET A 316 -6.96 -0.28 -6.27
N GLN A 317 -7.10 -1.45 -5.64
CA GLN A 317 -8.35 -1.94 -5.06
C GLN A 317 -9.55 -1.68 -6.01
N PRO A 318 -9.52 -2.22 -7.25
CA PRO A 318 -10.47 -1.88 -8.32
C PRO A 318 -11.93 -2.05 -7.90
N GLU A 319 -12.23 -3.04 -7.05
CA GLU A 319 -13.55 -3.28 -6.46
C GLU A 319 -14.09 -2.09 -5.63
N LEU A 320 -13.22 -1.27 -5.05
CA LEU A 320 -13.58 -0.08 -4.28
C LEU A 320 -13.69 1.19 -5.15
N ILE A 321 -13.07 1.21 -6.34
CA ILE A 321 -13.09 2.35 -7.28
C ILE A 321 -13.95 2.13 -8.53
N GLY A 322 -14.96 1.25 -8.46
CA GLY A 322 -15.90 1.05 -9.59
C GLY A 322 -15.33 0.20 -10.73
N GLY A 323 -14.46 -0.75 -10.40
CA GLY A 323 -14.02 -1.88 -11.23
C GLY A 323 -12.83 -1.62 -12.16
N GLN A 324 -12.36 -0.38 -12.29
CA GLN A 324 -11.21 0.00 -13.13
C GLN A 324 -10.75 1.44 -12.82
N GLY A 325 -9.49 1.74 -13.14
CA GLY A 325 -8.96 3.10 -13.15
C GLY A 325 -9.33 3.89 -14.42
N SER A 326 -8.44 4.81 -14.81
CA SER A 326 -8.57 5.67 -16.00
C SER A 326 -8.17 4.95 -17.30
N ASP A 327 -8.01 5.71 -18.40
CA ASP A 327 -7.57 5.17 -19.71
C ASP A 327 -6.11 4.69 -19.74
N TYR A 328 -5.30 5.11 -18.76
CA TYR A 328 -3.89 4.74 -18.66
C TYR A 328 -3.43 4.74 -17.20
N PRO A 329 -3.84 3.75 -16.38
CA PRO A 329 -3.38 3.62 -15.01
C PRO A 329 -2.09 2.82 -14.93
N VAL A 330 -1.15 3.30 -14.11
CA VAL A 330 0.15 2.64 -13.87
C VAL A 330 0.48 2.71 -12.38
N GLY A 331 1.01 1.64 -11.78
CA GLY A 331 1.48 1.68 -10.39
C GLY A 331 2.67 2.61 -10.19
N ILE A 332 3.79 2.31 -10.85
CA ILE A 332 4.99 3.16 -10.88
C ILE A 332 5.38 3.46 -12.33
N ALA A 333 5.40 4.72 -12.73
CA ALA A 333 5.76 5.13 -14.09
C ALA A 333 7.17 5.75 -14.16
N LEU A 334 7.94 5.34 -15.17
CA LEU A 334 9.31 5.81 -15.43
C LEU A 334 9.36 6.47 -16.81
N TYR A 335 9.20 7.79 -16.86
CA TYR A 335 9.01 8.55 -18.09
C TYR A 335 10.16 9.50 -18.40
N ASP A 336 10.20 9.94 -19.67
CA ASP A 336 11.14 10.91 -20.19
C ASP A 336 12.59 10.52 -19.86
N THR A 337 13.47 11.48 -19.63
CA THR A 337 14.89 11.32 -19.31
C THR A 337 15.16 10.86 -17.87
N THR A 338 14.22 10.17 -17.21
CA THR A 338 14.40 9.61 -15.86
C THR A 338 15.54 8.59 -15.85
N ASN A 339 16.51 8.74 -14.95
CA ASN A 339 17.71 7.90 -14.93
C ASN A 339 18.30 7.68 -13.53
N ASN A 340 19.10 6.61 -13.34
CA ASN A 340 19.71 6.29 -12.04
C ASN A 340 18.66 6.26 -10.91
N VAL A 341 17.68 5.37 -11.05
CA VAL A 341 16.59 5.17 -10.08
C VAL A 341 16.66 3.76 -9.50
N THR A 342 16.49 3.65 -8.19
CA THR A 342 16.31 2.35 -7.50
C THR A 342 14.87 2.22 -7.02
N LEU A 343 14.21 1.13 -7.40
CA LEU A 343 12.93 0.67 -6.90
C LEU A 343 13.20 -0.62 -6.10
N ARG A 344 12.91 -0.64 -4.79
CA ARG A 344 13.21 -1.83 -3.96
C ARG A 344 12.17 -2.14 -2.90
N ARG A 345 11.85 -3.42 -2.67
CA ARG A 345 10.78 -3.82 -1.73
C ARG A 345 9.48 -3.06 -2.02
N ALA A 346 9.16 -2.94 -3.31
CA ALA A 346 7.95 -2.32 -3.81
C ALA A 346 6.91 -3.41 -4.07
N THR A 347 5.73 -3.26 -3.49
CA THR A 347 4.57 -4.12 -3.75
C THR A 347 3.57 -3.33 -4.59
N VAL A 348 3.23 -3.82 -5.78
CA VAL A 348 2.26 -3.18 -6.69
C VAL A 348 1.19 -4.16 -7.14
N MET A 349 -0.07 -3.80 -6.96
CA MET A 349 -1.21 -4.72 -7.09
C MET A 349 -2.40 -4.15 -7.87
N ASN A 350 -3.07 -5.06 -8.58
CA ASN A 350 -4.42 -4.91 -9.13
C ASN A 350 -4.63 -3.75 -10.11
N VAL A 351 -3.62 -3.36 -10.88
CA VAL A 351 -3.71 -2.21 -11.80
C VAL A 351 -4.58 -2.52 -13.02
N ILE A 352 -5.88 -2.23 -12.93
CA ILE A 352 -6.89 -2.49 -13.97
C ILE A 352 -7.23 -1.19 -14.74
N GLY A 353 -7.08 -1.19 -16.06
CA GLY A 353 -7.51 -0.10 -16.94
C GLY A 353 -8.91 -0.28 -17.52
N MET A 354 -9.24 0.57 -18.50
CA MET A 354 -10.54 0.57 -19.16
C MET A 354 -10.95 -0.79 -19.72
N GLN A 355 -12.20 -1.19 -19.46
CA GLN A 355 -12.79 -2.45 -19.92
C GLN A 355 -13.22 -2.43 -21.40
N THR A 356 -13.04 -1.30 -22.10
CA THR A 356 -13.45 -1.11 -23.50
C THR A 356 -12.37 -0.36 -24.28
N GLY A 357 -11.90 -0.94 -25.39
CA GLY A 357 -10.85 -0.35 -26.24
C GLY A 357 -9.47 -0.96 -25.98
N TYR A 358 -8.42 -0.14 -26.08
CA TYR A 358 -7.08 -0.53 -25.66
C TYR A 358 -6.92 -0.31 -24.15
N THR A 359 -6.45 -1.33 -23.44
CA THR A 359 -6.31 -1.32 -21.98
C THR A 359 -4.84 -1.34 -21.61
N GLN A 360 -4.30 -0.17 -21.22
CA GLN A 360 -3.10 -0.11 -20.38
C GLN A 360 -3.50 -0.50 -18.95
N GLY A 361 -2.57 -1.00 -18.14
CA GLY A 361 -2.86 -1.39 -16.76
C GLY A 361 -1.70 -2.15 -16.18
N ASP A 362 -0.66 -1.42 -15.80
CA ASP A 362 0.66 -2.01 -15.50
C ASP A 362 1.14 -1.70 -14.09
N GLY A 363 1.82 -2.66 -13.47
CA GLY A 363 2.48 -2.45 -12.18
C GLY A 363 3.64 -1.46 -12.30
N ILE A 364 4.48 -1.65 -13.32
CA ILE A 364 5.42 -0.65 -13.83
C ILE A 364 5.16 -0.44 -15.33
N ASP A 365 5.17 0.82 -15.77
CA ASP A 365 5.41 1.19 -17.18
C ASP A 365 6.65 2.10 -17.24
N GLY A 366 7.64 1.72 -18.04
CA GLY A 366 8.87 2.48 -18.19
C GLY A 366 9.26 2.69 -19.64
N GLU A 367 9.47 3.94 -20.03
CA GLU A 367 9.63 4.35 -21.44
C GLU A 367 11.07 4.33 -21.97
N SER A 368 11.19 4.32 -23.30
CA SER A 368 12.47 4.15 -24.02
C SER A 368 13.49 5.28 -23.85
N SER A 369 13.04 6.44 -23.36
CA SER A 369 13.89 7.58 -22.99
C SER A 369 14.46 7.48 -21.56
N ALA A 370 13.86 6.63 -20.70
CA ALA A 370 14.33 6.41 -19.34
C ALA A 370 15.43 5.33 -19.32
N SER A 371 16.32 5.38 -18.32
CA SER A 371 17.48 4.48 -18.33
C SER A 371 18.18 4.22 -16.98
N ASP A 372 19.01 3.19 -16.92
CA ASP A 372 19.88 2.88 -15.78
C ASP A 372 19.08 2.75 -14.46
N VAL A 373 18.09 1.85 -14.46
CA VAL A 373 17.15 1.62 -13.35
C VAL A 373 17.37 0.24 -12.72
N LEU A 374 17.37 0.18 -11.39
CA LEU A 374 17.35 -1.08 -10.62
C LEU A 374 15.94 -1.30 -10.05
N LEU A 375 15.37 -2.49 -10.30
CA LEU A 375 14.20 -3.00 -9.61
C LEU A 375 14.61 -4.25 -8.82
N GLU A 376 14.48 -4.24 -7.50
CA GLU A 376 14.94 -5.35 -6.65
C GLU A 376 13.95 -5.74 -5.54
N ASP A 377 14.00 -7.00 -5.11
CA ASP A 377 13.30 -7.54 -3.93
C ASP A 377 11.79 -7.19 -3.86
N SER A 378 11.13 -7.09 -5.02
CA SER A 378 9.81 -6.48 -5.19
C SER A 378 8.74 -7.49 -5.62
N TYR A 379 7.46 -7.12 -5.52
CA TYR A 379 6.30 -7.98 -5.77
C TYR A 379 5.24 -7.28 -6.63
N PHE A 380 4.83 -7.93 -7.72
CA PHE A 380 3.84 -7.41 -8.65
C PHE A 380 2.71 -8.42 -8.86
N ARG A 381 1.44 -7.99 -8.78
CA ARG A 381 0.30 -8.91 -8.98
C ARG A 381 -0.92 -8.30 -9.67
N GLY A 382 -1.62 -9.11 -10.47
CA GLY A 382 -3.02 -8.87 -10.85
C GLY A 382 -3.29 -7.67 -11.77
N SER A 383 -2.25 -7.10 -12.39
CA SER A 383 -2.39 -5.98 -13.34
C SER A 383 -3.00 -6.46 -14.68
N GLU A 384 -3.62 -5.55 -15.43
CA GLU A 384 -4.38 -5.92 -16.65
C GLU A 384 -3.52 -6.15 -17.89
N ASP A 385 -2.34 -5.54 -18.02
CA ASP A 385 -1.33 -5.93 -19.02
C ASP A 385 -0.03 -6.46 -18.36
N GLY A 386 0.97 -5.61 -18.14
CA GLY A 386 2.25 -5.98 -17.56
C GLY A 386 2.30 -5.83 -16.03
N CYS A 387 2.72 -6.88 -15.30
CA CYS A 387 3.20 -6.69 -13.92
C CYS A 387 4.42 -5.75 -13.92
N VAL A 388 5.35 -5.96 -14.86
CA VAL A 388 6.42 -5.02 -15.21
C VAL A 388 6.46 -4.90 -16.74
N ASP A 389 6.00 -3.77 -17.27
CA ASP A 389 6.19 -3.34 -18.66
C ASP A 389 7.36 -2.35 -18.73
N THR A 390 8.39 -2.65 -19.52
CA THR A 390 9.57 -1.81 -19.58
C THR A 390 10.27 -1.82 -20.93
N LYS A 391 10.49 -0.60 -21.44
CA LYS A 391 11.36 -0.24 -22.56
C LYS A 391 12.63 0.49 -22.07
N VAL A 392 12.88 0.50 -20.75
CA VAL A 392 13.94 1.28 -20.08
C VAL A 392 15.33 0.71 -20.41
N ARG A 393 16.23 1.58 -20.92
CA ARG A 393 17.61 1.19 -21.28
C ARG A 393 18.39 0.80 -20.03
N ASN A 394 19.12 -0.31 -20.06
CA ASN A 394 19.94 -0.83 -18.97
C ASN A 394 19.18 -1.10 -17.66
N MET A 395 17.87 -1.38 -17.71
CA MET A 395 17.14 -1.79 -16.52
C MET A 395 17.57 -3.18 -16.04
N LEU A 396 17.86 -3.33 -14.75
CA LEU A 396 18.04 -4.62 -14.09
C LEU A 396 16.86 -4.90 -13.17
N ILE A 397 16.16 -6.01 -13.41
CA ILE A 397 15.12 -6.54 -12.54
C ILE A 397 15.71 -7.75 -11.80
N ARG A 398 15.88 -7.67 -10.47
CA ARG A 398 16.43 -8.76 -9.66
C ARG A 398 15.52 -9.19 -8.51
N ASN A 399 15.61 -10.46 -8.11
CA ASN A 399 14.93 -11.04 -6.95
C ASN A 399 13.40 -10.80 -6.88
N THR A 400 12.78 -10.43 -8.00
CA THR A 400 11.42 -9.88 -8.07
C THR A 400 10.40 -10.98 -8.39
N VAL A 401 9.26 -10.94 -7.71
CA VAL A 401 8.12 -11.83 -7.97
C VAL A 401 7.07 -11.09 -8.80
N ALA A 402 6.59 -11.74 -9.85
CA ALA A 402 5.43 -11.29 -10.62
C ALA A 402 4.39 -12.42 -10.70
N ALA A 403 3.12 -12.10 -10.51
CA ALA A 403 2.05 -13.09 -10.42
C ALA A 403 0.74 -12.63 -11.09
N GLU A 404 0.06 -13.53 -11.78
CA GLU A 404 -1.35 -13.37 -12.19
C GLU A 404 -1.65 -12.09 -13.00
N CYS A 405 -0.64 -11.43 -13.59
CA CYS A 405 -0.84 -10.40 -14.60
C CYS A 405 -1.16 -11.06 -15.96
N LYS A 406 -1.58 -10.28 -16.96
CA LYS A 406 -1.69 -10.81 -18.33
C LYS A 406 -0.30 -11.21 -18.86
N ARG A 407 0.71 -10.36 -18.66
CA ARG A 407 2.13 -10.69 -18.80
C ARG A 407 2.87 -10.35 -17.51
N ASN A 408 3.68 -11.27 -17.01
CA ASN A 408 4.39 -11.04 -15.75
C ASN A 408 5.64 -10.16 -15.95
N PHE A 409 6.44 -10.41 -16.99
CA PHE A 409 7.58 -9.56 -17.35
C PHE A 409 7.55 -9.22 -18.84
N ARG A 410 7.19 -7.98 -19.18
CA ARG A 410 7.07 -7.49 -20.57
C ARG A 410 8.29 -6.64 -20.91
N LEU A 411 9.24 -7.27 -21.59
CA LEU A 411 10.63 -6.82 -21.73
C LEU A 411 10.89 -6.37 -23.18
N TRP A 412 10.91 -5.07 -23.42
CA TRP A 412 11.10 -4.51 -24.77
C TRP A 412 12.60 -4.27 -25.02
N GLN A 413 13.23 -5.16 -25.79
CA GLN A 413 14.62 -4.99 -26.26
C GLN A 413 14.71 -4.05 -27.49
N SER A 414 13.83 -3.05 -27.56
CA SER A 414 13.86 -1.98 -28.57
C SER A 414 14.90 -0.89 -28.27
N VAL A 415 15.61 -1.02 -27.15
CA VAL A 415 16.72 -0.15 -26.70
C VAL A 415 17.95 -0.99 -26.36
N THR A 416 19.14 -0.39 -26.37
CA THR A 416 20.42 -1.11 -26.17
C THR A 416 21.28 -0.44 -25.09
N PRO A 417 21.78 -1.19 -24.07
CA PRO A 417 21.28 -2.51 -23.68
C PRO A 417 19.84 -2.41 -23.19
N GLY A 418 19.02 -3.43 -23.44
CA GLY A 418 17.64 -3.45 -22.95
C GLY A 418 17.49 -4.03 -21.53
N PRO A 419 16.24 -4.22 -21.08
CA PRO A 419 15.95 -4.70 -19.73
C PRO A 419 16.36 -6.18 -19.54
N ARG A 420 16.98 -6.51 -18.40
CA ARG A 420 17.43 -7.88 -18.06
C ARG A 420 16.86 -8.36 -16.73
N VAL A 421 16.81 -9.68 -16.53
CA VAL A 421 16.19 -10.32 -15.36
C VAL A 421 17.12 -11.31 -14.65
N GLU A 422 17.21 -11.23 -13.33
CA GLU A 422 18.08 -12.07 -12.49
C GLU A 422 17.34 -12.58 -11.24
N ASN A 423 17.38 -13.89 -10.95
CA ASN A 423 16.70 -14.52 -9.79
C ASN A 423 15.16 -14.31 -9.71
N VAL A 424 14.51 -13.81 -10.76
CA VAL A 424 13.07 -13.49 -10.73
C VAL A 424 12.19 -14.75 -10.70
N THR A 425 10.96 -14.63 -10.18
CA THR A 425 9.98 -15.72 -10.20
C THR A 425 8.62 -15.26 -10.73
N SER A 426 8.01 -16.07 -11.59
CA SER A 426 6.82 -15.71 -12.38
C SER A 426 5.71 -16.76 -12.21
N TYR A 427 4.57 -16.37 -11.66
CA TYR A 427 3.44 -17.26 -11.34
C TYR A 427 2.18 -16.96 -12.18
N GLN A 428 1.54 -18.02 -12.71
CA GLN A 428 0.17 -18.03 -13.27
C GLN A 428 -0.25 -16.81 -14.13
N PRO A 429 0.58 -16.29 -15.08
CA PRO A 429 0.16 -15.20 -15.96
C PRO A 429 -0.97 -15.62 -16.90
N ARG A 430 -1.74 -14.67 -17.47
CA ARG A 430 -2.86 -15.01 -18.38
C ARG A 430 -2.44 -15.27 -19.83
N ASP A 431 -1.30 -14.73 -20.29
CA ASP A 431 -0.73 -14.91 -21.65
C ASP A 431 0.71 -15.45 -21.62
N GLY A 432 1.61 -14.84 -20.83
CA GLY A 432 3.01 -15.26 -20.79
C GLY A 432 3.81 -14.86 -19.55
N HIS A 433 4.76 -15.72 -19.17
CA HIS A 433 5.70 -15.46 -18.07
C HIS A 433 6.65 -14.31 -18.41
N PHE A 434 7.15 -14.32 -19.64
CA PHE A 434 7.91 -13.24 -20.27
C PHE A 434 7.23 -12.84 -21.60
N PHE A 435 7.40 -11.59 -22.03
CA PHE A 435 6.99 -11.11 -23.35
C PHE A 435 8.13 -10.33 -24.01
N MET A 436 8.31 -10.51 -25.32
CA MET A 436 9.26 -9.75 -26.14
C MET A 436 8.67 -9.44 -27.52
N ARG A 437 8.95 -8.23 -28.03
CA ARG A 437 8.58 -7.80 -29.40
C ARG A 437 9.75 -7.86 -30.40
N SER A 438 10.99 -7.77 -29.92
CA SER A 438 12.19 -7.78 -30.78
C SER A 438 13.43 -8.07 -29.95
N GLY A 439 14.58 -8.19 -30.62
CA GLY A 439 15.91 -8.16 -30.00
C GLY A 439 16.25 -9.39 -29.15
N ALA A 440 17.28 -9.27 -28.31
CA ALA A 440 17.79 -10.37 -27.49
C ALA A 440 17.71 -10.03 -26.00
N THR A 441 17.02 -10.87 -25.22
CA THR A 441 17.00 -10.81 -23.76
C THR A 441 17.98 -11.83 -23.19
N THR A 442 18.66 -11.46 -22.10
CA THR A 442 19.36 -12.41 -21.23
C THR A 442 18.64 -12.50 -19.88
N ALA A 443 18.37 -13.72 -19.44
CA ALA A 443 17.70 -14.03 -18.17
C ALA A 443 18.54 -15.02 -17.35
N LYS A 444 18.59 -14.85 -16.02
CA LYS A 444 19.35 -15.73 -15.12
C LYS A 444 18.54 -16.19 -13.90
N ASN A 445 18.69 -17.46 -13.52
CA ASN A 445 18.11 -18.08 -12.33
C ASN A 445 16.58 -17.92 -12.20
N ILE A 446 15.84 -18.00 -13.31
CA ILE A 446 14.42 -17.68 -13.34
C ILE A 446 13.53 -18.87 -12.93
N GLY A 447 12.51 -18.59 -12.11
CA GLY A 447 11.45 -19.55 -11.76
C GLY A 447 10.17 -19.23 -12.52
N VAL A 448 9.51 -20.24 -13.10
CA VAL A 448 8.23 -20.08 -13.80
C VAL A 448 7.25 -21.19 -13.39
N TYR A 449 6.03 -20.82 -13.04
CA TYR A 449 5.01 -21.77 -12.56
C TYR A 449 3.63 -21.42 -13.10
N SER A 450 3.12 -22.19 -14.07
CA SER A 450 1.73 -22.09 -14.54
C SER A 450 1.09 -23.44 -14.87
N SER A 451 -0.21 -23.52 -14.62
CA SER A 451 -1.09 -24.67 -14.92
C SER A 451 -2.19 -24.30 -15.92
N ASN A 452 -2.17 -23.06 -16.41
CA ASN A 452 -3.03 -22.55 -17.47
C ASN A 452 -2.28 -22.60 -18.82
N ALA A 453 -2.89 -22.07 -19.87
CA ALA A 453 -2.34 -22.14 -21.24
C ALA A 453 -1.20 -21.12 -21.53
N ALA A 454 -0.61 -20.50 -20.51
CA ALA A 454 0.41 -19.47 -20.66
C ALA A 454 1.70 -19.98 -21.31
N LYS A 455 2.40 -19.08 -22.00
CA LYS A 455 3.69 -19.33 -22.67
C LYS A 455 4.84 -19.04 -21.71
N LEU A 456 6.00 -19.70 -21.90
CA LEU A 456 7.24 -19.20 -21.28
C LEU A 456 7.56 -17.80 -21.80
N VAL A 457 7.62 -17.65 -23.12
CA VAL A 457 7.79 -16.37 -23.80
C VAL A 457 6.63 -16.16 -24.78
N ALA A 458 5.90 -15.07 -24.58
CA ALA A 458 4.97 -14.54 -25.56
C ALA A 458 5.75 -13.64 -26.53
N TYR A 459 5.65 -13.94 -27.83
CA TYR A 459 6.38 -13.22 -28.86
C TYR A 459 5.42 -12.42 -29.76
N ASP A 460 5.86 -11.20 -30.08
CA ASP A 460 5.25 -10.29 -31.06
C ASP A 460 6.35 -9.85 -32.04
N CYS A 461 7.08 -10.82 -32.60
CA CYS A 461 8.36 -10.58 -33.28
C CYS A 461 8.17 -9.97 -34.67
N ASP A 462 8.32 -8.65 -34.78
CA ASP A 462 8.33 -7.92 -36.08
C ASP A 462 9.44 -8.42 -37.03
N THR A 463 10.53 -8.98 -36.50
CA THR A 463 11.66 -9.53 -37.28
C THR A 463 12.22 -10.82 -36.67
N ALA A 464 12.90 -10.71 -35.52
CA ALA A 464 13.44 -11.82 -34.76
C ALA A 464 13.54 -11.48 -33.27
N CYS A 465 13.35 -12.48 -32.41
CA CYS A 465 13.54 -12.39 -30.97
C CYS A 465 14.42 -13.54 -30.48
N THR A 466 15.29 -13.27 -29.51
CA THR A 466 16.15 -14.27 -28.88
C THR A 466 16.02 -14.23 -27.35
N PHE A 467 15.59 -15.32 -26.72
CA PHE A 467 15.52 -15.46 -25.27
C PHE A 467 16.63 -16.39 -24.78
N ASN A 468 17.73 -15.82 -24.31
CA ASN A 468 18.85 -16.56 -23.74
C ASN A 468 18.67 -16.70 -22.22
N VAL A 469 18.80 -17.93 -21.69
CA VAL A 469 18.50 -18.23 -20.30
C VAL A 469 19.57 -19.11 -19.67
N GLU A 470 20.09 -18.68 -18.53
CA GLU A 470 20.97 -19.48 -17.66
C GLU A 470 20.23 -19.84 -16.37
N GLY A 471 19.91 -21.11 -16.16
CA GLY A 471 19.22 -21.59 -14.97
C GLY A 471 17.73 -21.27 -14.98
N ILE A 472 16.90 -22.23 -15.44
CA ILE A 472 15.44 -22.10 -15.48
C ILE A 472 14.76 -23.29 -14.81
N ARG A 473 13.82 -23.02 -13.91
CA ARG A 473 13.14 -24.02 -13.07
C ARG A 473 11.63 -23.83 -13.02
N GLY A 474 10.91 -24.90 -12.73
CA GLY A 474 9.49 -24.87 -12.41
C GLY A 474 8.62 -25.66 -13.39
N THR A 475 7.40 -25.18 -13.66
CA THR A 475 6.31 -25.97 -14.25
C THR A 475 5.54 -25.20 -15.33
N LEU A 476 5.27 -25.85 -16.45
CA LEU A 476 4.41 -25.36 -17.53
C LEU A 476 3.38 -26.44 -17.90
N LEU A 477 2.18 -26.03 -18.32
CA LEU A 477 1.09 -26.97 -18.63
C LEU A 477 1.47 -28.00 -19.70
N ASP A 478 2.12 -27.58 -20.80
CA ASP A 478 2.57 -28.47 -21.87
C ASP A 478 3.88 -27.98 -22.51
N GLY A 479 4.57 -28.89 -23.23
CA GLY A 479 5.87 -28.61 -23.85
C GLY A 479 5.83 -27.60 -25.01
N SER A 480 4.69 -27.43 -25.68
CA SER A 480 4.54 -26.44 -26.76
C SER A 480 4.49 -24.99 -26.24
N ARG A 481 4.32 -24.80 -24.93
CA ARG A 481 4.47 -23.50 -24.26
C ARG A 481 5.92 -23.03 -24.15
N LEU A 482 6.90 -23.89 -24.45
CA LEU A 482 8.31 -23.51 -24.60
C LEU A 482 8.57 -22.83 -25.96
N ASN A 483 7.91 -21.70 -26.18
CA ASN A 483 8.14 -20.85 -27.34
C ASN A 483 9.37 -19.97 -27.10
N ALA A 484 10.58 -20.55 -27.17
CA ALA A 484 11.83 -19.87 -26.89
C ALA A 484 12.88 -20.17 -27.97
N THR A 485 13.04 -19.24 -28.92
CA THR A 485 14.19 -19.14 -29.81
C THR A 485 15.40 -18.57 -29.04
N GLY A 486 16.45 -19.35 -28.82
CA GLY A 486 17.65 -18.91 -28.09
C GLY A 486 18.35 -20.03 -27.34
N THR A 487 19.43 -19.68 -26.63
CA THR A 487 20.22 -20.64 -25.85
C THR A 487 19.65 -20.78 -24.44
N VAL A 488 19.17 -21.97 -24.08
CA VAL A 488 18.67 -22.29 -22.73
C VAL A 488 19.61 -23.30 -22.07
N THR A 489 20.23 -22.93 -20.94
CA THR A 489 21.13 -23.77 -20.15
C THR A 489 20.65 -23.93 -18.71
N GLY A 490 21.08 -24.98 -18.01
CA GLY A 490 20.66 -25.23 -16.61
C GLY A 490 19.14 -25.42 -16.44
N ASN A 491 18.50 -26.10 -17.39
CA ASN A 491 17.04 -26.26 -17.45
C ASN A 491 16.57 -27.42 -16.57
N THR A 492 15.64 -27.14 -15.65
CA THR A 492 14.92 -28.12 -14.81
C THR A 492 13.39 -27.94 -14.87
N LEU A 493 12.87 -27.48 -16.03
CA LEU A 493 11.44 -27.36 -16.26
C LEU A 493 10.74 -28.73 -16.41
N VAL A 494 9.57 -28.83 -15.79
CA VAL A 494 8.64 -29.96 -15.93
C VAL A 494 7.42 -29.51 -16.76
N TYR A 495 6.95 -30.39 -17.64
CA TYR A 495 5.84 -30.14 -18.57
C TYR A 495 4.84 -31.30 -18.54
N GLY A 496 3.57 -31.04 -18.85
CA GLY A 496 2.59 -32.09 -19.15
C GLY A 496 2.19 -32.99 -17.96
N GLN A 497 2.61 -32.65 -16.75
CA GLN A 497 2.26 -33.35 -15.52
C GLN A 497 1.42 -32.46 -14.61
N ALA A 498 0.50 -33.06 -13.86
CA ALA A 498 -0.28 -32.38 -12.83
C ALA A 498 0.57 -32.10 -11.58
N VAL A 499 1.59 -31.25 -11.73
CA VAL A 499 2.47 -30.81 -10.63
C VAL A 499 1.74 -29.77 -9.79
N THR A 500 1.75 -29.93 -8.48
CA THR A 500 1.27 -28.89 -7.55
C THR A 500 2.15 -27.65 -7.67
N ILE A 501 1.59 -26.56 -8.18
CA ILE A 501 2.28 -25.28 -8.28
C ILE A 501 2.48 -24.72 -6.86
N PRO A 502 3.69 -24.21 -6.53
CA PRO A 502 3.91 -23.52 -5.27
C PRO A 502 2.92 -22.36 -5.13
N ALA A 503 2.31 -22.23 -3.95
CA ALA A 503 1.41 -21.11 -3.67
C ALA A 503 2.12 -19.79 -3.96
N VAL A 504 1.43 -18.87 -4.63
CA VAL A 504 1.96 -17.52 -4.91
C VAL A 504 2.34 -16.88 -3.56
N PRO A 505 3.58 -16.39 -3.39
CA PRO A 505 4.01 -15.75 -2.15
C PRO A 505 3.05 -14.64 -1.72
N ASN A 506 2.85 -14.49 -0.40
CA ASN A 506 2.00 -13.44 0.15
C ASN A 506 2.71 -12.07 -0.02
N PRO A 507 2.07 -11.02 -0.59
CA PRO A 507 2.67 -9.68 -0.68
C PRO A 507 3.19 -9.14 0.66
N THR A 508 2.63 -9.56 1.80
CA THR A 508 3.12 -9.14 3.12
C THR A 508 4.52 -9.66 3.48
N THR A 509 5.13 -10.58 2.71
CA THR A 509 6.56 -10.94 2.87
C THR A 509 7.51 -10.01 2.10
N PHE A 510 6.97 -9.03 1.37
CA PHE A 510 7.71 -8.02 0.58
C PHE A 510 7.43 -6.58 1.07
N THR A 511 6.73 -6.43 2.21
CA THR A 511 6.39 -5.16 2.84
C THR A 511 6.84 -5.19 4.31
N PRO A 512 7.60 -4.21 4.84
CA PRO A 512 8.14 -4.26 6.22
C PRO A 512 7.14 -4.15 7.39
#